data_AF-A0A816TFH4-F1
#
_entry.id   AF-A0A816TFH4-F1
#
_cell.length_a   1.000
_cell.length_b   1.000
_cell.length_c   1.000
_cell.angle_alpha   90.00
_cell.angle_beta   90.00
_cell.angle_gamma   90.00
#
_symmetry.space_group_name_H-M   'P 1'
#
loop_
_entity.id
_entity.type
_entity.pdbx_description
1 polymer ?
#
loop_
_entity_poly.entity_id
_entity_poly.type
_entity_poly.pdbx_seq_one_letter_code
_entity_poly.pdbx_strand_id
1 'polypeptide(L)'
;MHFIFRLLLFVLALTIVAHCQGGGGRGGSRSSRSGTSRSHRGASTCTDDKCRRQNMIKDYISMGGIFFIIAVAFYLKWRNGRPAQSNVTYVNSSAVLVDEQHMNQFESGIWSSRYYQYNKWHGPYLISLSFNSEAFTVGGSGLDDIGAYTIEGLYSGKTNRIGLTKTYQKETGDPTQNLGHDVTIQLSWNTSQNLFEGKWFVNTSKYSGNDKFELKLERTFTDME
;
A
#
# COMPACT_ATOMS: atom_id res chain seq x y z
N MET A 1 -5.22 -9.32 -4.25
CA MET A 1 -4.33 -9.75 -3.14
C MET A 1 -4.22 -11.26 -2.97
N HIS A 2 -5.27 -12.07 -3.19
CA HIS A 2 -5.21 -13.52 -2.94
C HIS A 2 -4.21 -14.31 -3.80
N PHE A 3 -3.94 -13.90 -5.03
CA PHE A 3 -3.08 -14.67 -5.94
C PHE A 3 -1.60 -14.65 -5.55
N ILE A 4 -1.04 -13.47 -5.23
CA ILE A 4 0.38 -13.33 -4.84
C ILE A 4 0.64 -14.04 -3.50
N PHE A 5 -0.27 -13.94 -2.54
CA PHE A 5 -0.16 -14.64 -1.26
C PHE A 5 -0.22 -16.17 -1.43
N ARG A 6 -1.09 -16.67 -2.33
CA ARG A 6 -1.14 -18.10 -2.69
C ARG A 6 0.13 -18.56 -3.38
N LEU A 7 0.72 -17.74 -4.26
CA LEU A 7 2.00 -18.04 -4.91
C LEU A 7 3.15 -18.12 -3.89
N LEU A 8 3.19 -17.19 -2.92
CA LEU A 8 4.18 -17.18 -1.84
C LEU A 8 4.06 -18.42 -0.93
N LEU A 9 2.84 -18.78 -0.52
CA LEU A 9 2.58 -20.00 0.25
C LEU A 9 2.98 -21.26 -0.52
N PHE A 10 2.75 -21.29 -1.84
CA PHE A 10 3.11 -22.42 -2.68
C PHE A 10 4.64 -22.58 -2.79
N VAL A 11 5.38 -21.48 -2.98
CA VAL A 11 6.86 -21.52 -3.01
C VAL A 11 7.43 -21.95 -1.65
N LEU A 12 6.86 -21.48 -0.54
CA LEU A 12 7.25 -21.90 0.81
C LEU A 12 6.94 -23.39 1.07
N ALA A 13 5.80 -23.89 0.59
CA ALA A 13 5.45 -25.31 0.73
C ALA A 13 6.42 -26.20 -0.05
N LEU A 14 6.83 -25.79 -1.26
CA LEU A 14 7.78 -26.54 -2.07
C LEU A 14 9.18 -26.61 -1.44
N THR A 15 9.65 -25.54 -0.80
CA THR A 15 10.95 -25.55 -0.10
C THR A 15 10.94 -26.45 1.13
N ILE A 16 9.83 -26.51 1.88
CA ILE A 16 9.68 -27.41 3.03
C ILE A 16 9.66 -28.87 2.58
N VAL A 17 8.89 -29.22 1.55
CA VAL A 17 8.83 -30.60 1.02
C VAL A 17 10.20 -31.07 0.53
N ALA A 18 10.98 -30.20 -0.10
CA ALA A 18 12.34 -30.51 -0.53
C ALA A 18 13.30 -30.78 0.65
N HIS A 19 13.03 -30.21 1.84
CA HIS A 19 13.83 -30.44 3.05
C HIS A 19 13.46 -31.75 3.77
N CYS A 20 12.22 -32.22 3.65
CA CYS A 20 11.75 -33.41 4.37
C CYS A 20 12.11 -34.76 3.71
N GLN A 21 12.51 -34.80 2.43
CA GLN A 21 12.82 -36.07 1.74
C GLN A 21 14.26 -36.58 1.92
N GLY A 22 15.09 -35.92 2.75
CA GLY A 22 16.53 -36.25 2.90
C GLY A 22 16.91 -37.26 3.99
N GLY A 23 15.96 -37.79 4.77
CA GLY A 23 16.26 -38.57 5.98
C GLY A 23 15.85 -40.04 5.90
N GLY A 24 16.63 -40.88 5.23
CA GLY A 24 16.32 -42.31 5.09
C GLY A 24 17.52 -43.20 4.78
N GLY A 25 18.63 -43.02 5.47
CA GLY A 25 19.84 -43.87 5.33
C GLY A 25 20.17 -44.61 6.61
N ARG A 26 19.40 -45.66 6.95
CA ARG A 26 19.71 -46.61 8.02
C ARG A 26 20.58 -47.72 7.42
N GLY A 27 21.85 -47.79 7.78
CA GLY A 27 22.75 -48.87 7.37
C GLY A 27 23.95 -48.92 8.29
N GLY A 28 23.89 -49.79 9.31
CA GLY A 28 24.96 -49.97 10.28
C GLY A 28 26.12 -50.79 9.73
N SER A 29 27.26 -50.72 10.42
CA SER A 29 28.11 -51.87 10.78
C SER A 29 29.25 -51.42 11.69
N ARG A 30 29.45 -52.20 12.76
CA ARG A 30 30.60 -52.16 13.68
C ARG A 30 31.88 -52.52 12.93
N SER A 31 32.99 -51.85 13.26
CA SER A 31 34.31 -52.47 13.27
C SER A 31 35.30 -51.59 14.03
N SER A 32 35.96 -52.21 15.01
CA SER A 32 37.03 -51.69 15.85
C SER A 32 38.38 -51.74 15.14
N ARG A 33 39.19 -50.66 15.21
CA ARG A 33 40.65 -50.78 15.36
C ARG A 33 41.33 -49.45 15.65
N SER A 34 42.25 -49.53 16.61
CA SER A 34 43.28 -48.54 16.96
C SER A 34 44.29 -48.36 15.83
N GLY A 35 44.78 -47.13 15.66
CA GLY A 35 45.86 -46.82 14.73
C GLY A 35 46.25 -45.34 14.76
N THR A 36 47.33 -45.03 15.45
CA THR A 36 48.10 -43.79 15.40
C THR A 36 48.62 -43.54 13.98
N SER A 37 48.39 -42.35 13.40
CA SER A 37 49.16 -41.87 12.25
C SER A 37 48.94 -40.38 11.99
N ARG A 38 50.02 -39.76 11.50
CA ARG A 38 50.32 -38.34 11.39
C ARG A 38 49.51 -37.57 10.35
N SER A 39 49.37 -36.29 10.66
CA SER A 39 49.29 -35.12 9.76
C SER A 39 49.74 -35.35 8.31
N HIS A 40 48.78 -35.26 7.38
CA HIS A 40 49.00 -34.67 6.07
C HIS A 40 47.78 -33.85 5.66
N ARG A 41 47.97 -32.54 5.51
CA ARG A 41 47.01 -31.60 4.93
C ARG A 41 46.91 -31.86 3.42
N GLY A 42 46.08 -32.83 3.02
CA GLY A 42 45.66 -33.02 1.63
C GLY A 42 44.30 -32.40 1.42
N ALA A 43 44.20 -31.41 0.53
CA ALA A 43 42.93 -30.87 0.07
C ALA A 43 42.16 -32.00 -0.66
N SER A 44 41.19 -32.62 0.02
CA SER A 44 40.35 -33.64 -0.57
C SER A 44 39.29 -33.00 -1.44
N THR A 45 39.54 -32.97 -2.75
CA THR A 45 38.51 -32.75 -3.76
C THR A 45 37.48 -33.89 -3.67
N CYS A 46 36.34 -33.63 -3.04
CA CYS A 46 35.22 -34.56 -3.01
C CYS A 46 34.63 -34.72 -4.42
N THR A 47 34.97 -35.82 -5.10
CA THR A 47 34.38 -36.23 -6.39
C THR A 47 33.14 -37.12 -6.22
N ASP A 48 32.70 -37.37 -4.99
CA ASP A 48 31.57 -38.26 -4.69
C ASP A 48 30.23 -37.57 -5.01
N ASP A 49 29.30 -38.28 -5.65
CA ASP A 49 28.02 -37.74 -6.17
C ASP A 49 27.16 -37.06 -5.08
N LYS A 50 27.37 -37.45 -3.82
CA LYS A 50 26.74 -36.82 -2.65
C LYS A 50 27.17 -35.37 -2.44
N CYS A 51 28.42 -35.03 -2.75
CA CYS A 51 28.94 -33.66 -2.64
C CYS A 51 28.35 -32.76 -3.73
N ARG A 52 28.17 -33.29 -4.95
CA ARG A 52 27.55 -32.58 -6.07
C ARG A 52 26.09 -32.19 -5.78
N ARG A 53 25.32 -33.07 -5.12
CA ARG A 53 23.92 -32.78 -4.74
C ARG A 53 23.80 -31.69 -3.67
N GLN A 54 24.70 -31.65 -2.68
CA GLN A 54 24.66 -30.61 -1.65
C GLN A 54 24.97 -29.21 -2.20
N ASN A 55 25.86 -29.10 -3.19
CA ASN A 55 26.15 -27.83 -3.85
C ASN A 55 24.97 -27.36 -4.71
N MET A 56 24.32 -28.25 -5.47
CA MET A 56 23.12 -27.89 -6.26
C MET A 56 21.95 -27.40 -5.40
N ILE A 57 21.75 -27.96 -4.20
CA ILE A 57 20.69 -27.51 -3.27
C ILE A 57 20.99 -26.09 -2.76
N LYS A 58 22.25 -25.79 -2.43
CA LYS A 58 22.65 -24.45 -1.98
C LYS A 58 22.47 -23.41 -3.08
N ASP A 59 22.82 -23.75 -4.32
CA ASP A 59 22.65 -22.85 -5.47
C ASP A 59 21.18 -22.56 -5.77
N TYR A 60 20.29 -23.56 -5.63
CA TYR A 60 18.85 -23.38 -5.83
C TYR A 60 18.21 -22.51 -4.73
N ILE A 61 18.60 -22.68 -3.47
CA ILE A 61 18.14 -21.84 -2.35
C ILE A 61 18.59 -20.38 -2.56
N SER A 62 19.82 -20.17 -3.02
CA SER A 62 20.37 -18.85 -3.33
C SER A 62 19.57 -18.15 -4.44
N MET A 63 19.32 -18.83 -5.56
CA MET A 63 18.55 -18.25 -6.67
C MET A 63 17.09 -17.96 -6.26
N GLY A 64 16.43 -18.87 -5.55
CA GLY A 64 15.06 -18.66 -5.07
C GLY A 64 14.91 -17.44 -4.16
N GLY A 65 15.90 -17.21 -3.28
CA GLY A 65 15.94 -16.02 -2.42
C GLY A 65 16.04 -14.71 -3.21
N ILE A 66 16.86 -14.67 -4.27
CA ILE A 66 17.03 -13.48 -5.10
C ILE A 66 15.73 -13.13 -5.84
N PHE A 67 15.06 -14.12 -6.46
CA PHE A 67 13.78 -13.89 -7.14
C PHE A 67 12.69 -13.40 -6.19
N PHE A 68 12.67 -13.90 -4.95
CA PHE A 68 11.75 -13.44 -3.92
C PHE A 68 11.97 -11.96 -3.58
N ILE A 69 13.22 -11.55 -3.36
CA ILE A 69 13.56 -10.15 -3.05
C ILE A 69 13.15 -9.23 -4.21
N ILE A 70 13.44 -9.64 -5.46
CA ILE A 70 13.05 -8.88 -6.66
C ILE A 70 11.51 -8.76 -6.75
N ALA A 71 10.77 -9.85 -6.52
CA ALA A 71 9.31 -9.84 -6.56
C ALA A 71 8.71 -8.94 -5.47
N VAL A 72 9.26 -8.97 -4.25
CA VAL A 72 8.85 -8.08 -3.16
C VAL A 72 9.14 -6.62 -3.50
N ALA A 73 10.34 -6.31 -4.01
CA ALA A 73 10.70 -4.95 -4.43
C ALA A 73 9.77 -4.43 -5.53
N PHE A 74 9.49 -5.26 -6.53
CA PHE A 74 8.56 -4.93 -7.61
C PHE A 74 7.14 -4.70 -7.09
N TYR A 75 6.68 -5.54 -6.16
CA TYR A 75 5.37 -5.39 -5.52
C TYR A 75 5.27 -4.11 -4.70
N LEU A 76 6.28 -3.78 -3.89
CA LEU A 76 6.34 -2.54 -3.11
C LEU A 76 6.32 -1.32 -4.03
N LYS A 77 7.10 -1.35 -5.12
CA LYS A 77 7.10 -0.29 -6.14
C LYS A 77 5.73 -0.15 -6.82
N TRP A 78 5.10 -1.27 -7.17
CA TRP A 78 3.77 -1.28 -7.82
C TRP A 78 2.65 -0.76 -6.90
N ARG A 79 2.79 -0.96 -5.58
CA ARG A 79 1.85 -0.42 -4.59
C ARG A 79 2.05 1.04 -4.27
N ASN A 80 3.21 1.61 -4.61
CA ASN A 80 3.41 3.03 -4.41
C ASN A 80 2.34 3.81 -5.19
N GLY A 81 1.73 4.79 -4.54
CA GLY A 81 0.68 5.60 -5.15
C GLY A 81 -0.65 4.92 -5.44
N ARG A 82 -0.89 3.72 -4.88
CA ARG A 82 -2.18 3.04 -4.99
C ARG A 82 -2.79 2.79 -3.60
N PRO A 83 -4.08 3.09 -3.40
CA PRO A 83 -4.73 2.76 -2.14
C PRO A 83 -4.81 1.23 -1.98
N ALA A 84 -4.83 0.76 -0.73
CA ALA A 84 -4.96 -0.67 -0.42
C ALA A 84 -6.32 -1.24 -0.84
N GLN A 85 -7.33 -0.38 -0.90
CA GLN A 85 -8.74 -0.69 -1.15
C GLN A 85 -9.32 0.38 -2.08
N SER A 86 -10.36 0.05 -2.83
CA SER A 86 -11.13 1.06 -3.58
C SER A 86 -11.89 1.98 -2.64
N ASN A 87 -12.33 3.15 -3.13
CA ASN A 87 -13.14 4.08 -2.35
C ASN A 87 -14.43 3.41 -1.82
N VAL A 88 -15.09 2.60 -2.66
CA VAL A 88 -16.28 1.82 -2.25
C VAL A 88 -15.98 0.91 -1.06
N THR A 89 -14.89 0.14 -1.12
CA THR A 89 -14.53 -0.77 -0.03
C THR A 89 -14.05 -0.01 1.21
N TYR A 90 -13.28 1.07 1.04
CA TYR A 90 -12.76 1.89 2.14
C TYR A 90 -13.88 2.54 2.97
N VAL A 91 -14.86 3.14 2.28
CA VAL A 91 -16.02 3.83 2.87
C VAL A 91 -16.95 2.85 3.58
N ASN A 92 -17.09 1.62 3.08
CA ASN A 92 -17.98 0.62 3.69
C ASN A 92 -17.29 -0.33 4.69
N SER A 93 -15.97 -0.22 4.87
CA SER A 93 -15.20 -1.13 5.74
C SER A 93 -15.54 -0.88 7.21
N SER A 94 -16.21 -1.87 7.82
CA SER A 94 -16.85 -1.89 9.15
C SER A 94 -15.93 -1.74 10.37
N ALA A 95 -14.71 -1.23 10.19
CA ALA A 95 -13.70 -1.22 11.25
C ALA A 95 -14.04 -0.28 12.43
N VAL A 96 -14.98 0.66 12.26
CA VAL A 96 -15.46 1.51 13.35
C VAL A 96 -16.94 1.81 13.12
N LEU A 97 -17.81 1.08 13.79
CA LEU A 97 -19.18 1.55 14.03
C LEU A 97 -19.04 2.56 15.17
N VAL A 98 -19.03 3.85 14.84
CA VAL A 98 -19.11 4.90 15.86
C VAL A 98 -20.56 4.93 16.32
N ASP A 99 -20.75 4.98 17.64
CA ASP A 99 -22.05 5.16 18.27
C ASP A 99 -22.81 6.34 17.62
N GLU A 100 -24.12 6.19 17.43
CA GLU A 100 -24.99 7.01 16.54
C GLU A 100 -25.19 8.46 17.00
N GLN A 101 -24.16 9.13 17.54
CA GLN A 101 -24.19 10.57 17.70
C GLN A 101 -24.16 11.23 16.32
N HIS A 102 -25.36 11.63 15.90
CA HIS A 102 -25.79 12.36 14.72
C HIS A 102 -25.07 13.72 14.52
N MET A 103 -23.74 13.75 14.50
CA MET A 103 -23.01 14.88 13.96
C MET A 103 -23.12 14.80 12.44
N ASN A 104 -23.76 15.79 11.81
CA ASN A 104 -23.81 15.86 10.35
C ASN A 104 -22.49 16.44 9.81
N GLN A 105 -21.39 15.70 9.89
CA GLN A 105 -20.10 16.23 9.39
C GLN A 105 -19.99 16.32 7.85
N PHE A 106 -21.02 15.87 7.12
CA PHE A 106 -21.04 15.84 5.66
C PHE A 106 -21.89 17.00 5.12
N GLU A 107 -21.37 18.21 5.28
CA GLU A 107 -22.05 19.45 4.89
C GLU A 107 -21.58 19.95 3.52
N SER A 108 -22.53 20.30 2.65
CA SER A 108 -22.24 21.00 1.40
C SER A 108 -21.76 22.42 1.70
N GLY A 109 -20.72 22.88 1.00
CA GLY A 109 -20.16 24.21 1.22
C GLY A 109 -18.76 24.37 0.67
N ILE A 110 -18.06 25.39 1.18
CA ILE A 110 -16.65 25.61 0.92
C ILE A 110 -15.82 24.89 1.99
N TRP A 111 -14.83 24.15 1.53
CA TRP A 111 -13.92 23.39 2.36
C TRP A 111 -12.50 23.84 2.08
N SER A 112 -11.70 23.94 3.13
CA SER A 112 -10.27 24.15 3.06
C SER A 112 -9.56 22.81 3.03
N SER A 113 -8.71 22.64 2.03
CA SER A 113 -7.92 21.44 1.82
C SER A 113 -6.44 21.75 1.92
N ARG A 114 -5.67 20.80 2.44
CA ARG A 114 -4.21 20.84 2.37
C ARG A 114 -3.66 19.44 2.24
N TYR A 115 -2.51 19.33 1.60
CA TYR A 115 -1.88 18.05 1.35
C TYR A 115 -0.38 18.13 1.55
N TYR A 116 0.23 17.02 1.95
CA TYR A 116 1.67 16.94 2.15
C TYR A 116 2.33 16.35 0.90
N GLN A 117 3.29 17.06 0.31
CA GLN A 117 4.06 16.58 -0.85
C GLN A 117 5.44 17.23 -0.83
N TYR A 118 6.47 16.47 -1.23
CA TYR A 118 7.86 16.94 -1.26
C TYR A 118 8.35 17.48 0.11
N ASN A 119 7.98 16.79 1.19
CA ASN A 119 8.31 17.17 2.57
C ASN A 119 7.79 18.56 2.99
N LYS A 120 6.68 19.01 2.39
CA LYS A 120 6.06 20.29 2.70
C LYS A 120 4.53 20.17 2.64
N TRP A 121 3.84 20.96 3.47
CA TRP A 121 2.40 21.20 3.33
C TRP A 121 2.11 22.22 2.23
N HIS A 122 1.18 21.88 1.36
CA HIS A 122 0.62 22.75 0.33
C HIS A 122 -0.83 23.09 0.71
N GLY A 123 -1.23 24.35 0.46
CA GLY A 123 -2.52 24.91 0.88
C GLY A 123 -2.42 25.85 2.09
N PRO A 124 -3.56 26.28 2.65
CA PRO A 124 -4.91 25.81 2.34
C PRO A 124 -5.40 26.23 0.95
N TYR A 125 -6.12 25.34 0.26
CA TYR A 125 -6.85 25.61 -0.97
C TYR A 125 -8.34 25.43 -0.74
N LEU A 126 -9.14 26.33 -1.30
CA LEU A 126 -10.60 26.27 -1.20
C LEU A 126 -11.18 25.32 -2.26
N ILE A 127 -12.10 24.48 -1.82
CA ILE A 127 -12.82 23.50 -2.64
C ILE A 127 -14.31 23.68 -2.37
N SER A 128 -15.13 23.70 -3.41
CA SER A 128 -16.58 23.60 -3.24
C SER A 128 -16.98 22.12 -3.29
N LEU A 129 -17.65 21.64 -2.24
CA LEU A 129 -18.18 20.28 -2.16
C LEU A 129 -19.71 20.31 -1.98
N SER A 130 -20.39 19.41 -2.67
CA SER A 130 -21.83 19.18 -2.60
C SER A 130 -22.08 17.73 -2.24
N PHE A 131 -22.64 17.50 -1.06
CA PHE A 131 -23.02 16.19 -0.55
C PHE A 131 -24.47 15.90 -0.90
N ASN A 132 -24.73 14.71 -1.45
CA ASN A 132 -26.06 14.17 -1.70
C ASN A 132 -26.34 13.04 -0.71
N SER A 133 -27.23 13.31 0.25
CA SER A 133 -27.60 12.37 1.32
C SER A 133 -28.45 11.20 0.88
N GLU A 134 -29.17 11.31 -0.23
CA GLU A 134 -29.98 10.22 -0.78
C GLU A 134 -29.10 9.17 -1.46
N ALA A 135 -28.09 9.63 -2.21
CA ALA A 135 -27.18 8.77 -2.96
C ALA A 135 -25.88 8.43 -2.22
N PHE A 136 -25.61 9.08 -1.07
CA PHE A 136 -24.34 9.00 -0.35
C PHE A 136 -23.12 9.32 -1.24
N THR A 137 -23.30 10.30 -2.14
CA THR A 137 -22.29 10.76 -3.09
C THR A 137 -21.87 12.19 -2.79
N VAL A 138 -20.65 12.53 -3.18
CA VAL A 138 -20.10 13.88 -3.07
C VAL A 138 -19.53 14.29 -4.42
N GLY A 139 -19.86 15.50 -4.83
CA GLY A 139 -19.33 16.13 -6.04
C GLY A 139 -18.71 17.49 -5.71
N GLY A 140 -17.85 18.01 -6.57
CA GLY A 140 -17.24 19.31 -6.34
C GLY A 140 -16.20 19.71 -7.35
N SER A 141 -15.58 20.86 -7.09
CA SER A 141 -14.48 21.39 -7.90
C SER A 141 -13.63 22.36 -7.09
N GLY A 142 -12.40 22.55 -7.54
CA GLY A 142 -11.48 23.50 -6.93
C GLY A 142 -10.30 23.83 -7.83
N LEU A 143 -9.39 24.62 -7.27
CA LEU A 143 -8.13 25.03 -7.87
C LEU A 143 -7.04 24.95 -6.80
N ASP A 144 -5.90 24.38 -7.14
CA ASP A 144 -4.70 24.42 -6.31
C ASP A 144 -3.46 24.81 -7.14
N ASP A 145 -2.27 24.62 -6.57
CA ASP A 145 -0.99 24.89 -7.20
C ASP A 145 -0.64 23.91 -8.35
N ILE A 146 -1.32 22.77 -8.45
CA ILE A 146 -1.16 21.84 -9.58
C ILE A 146 -2.08 22.27 -10.73
N GLY A 147 -3.34 22.58 -10.47
CA GLY A 147 -4.28 23.04 -11.48
C GLY A 147 -5.74 22.99 -11.05
N ALA A 148 -6.64 23.24 -12.01
CA ALA A 148 -8.08 23.13 -11.79
C ALA A 148 -8.50 21.66 -11.84
N TYR A 149 -9.51 21.29 -11.05
CA TYR A 149 -9.97 19.92 -10.95
C TYR A 149 -11.45 19.81 -10.60
N THR A 150 -12.02 18.65 -10.91
CA THR A 150 -13.30 18.18 -10.38
C THR A 150 -13.07 17.10 -9.33
N ILE A 151 -14.05 16.92 -8.45
CA ILE A 151 -14.08 15.89 -7.42
C ILE A 151 -15.39 15.12 -7.52
N GLU A 152 -15.30 13.80 -7.47
CA GLU A 152 -16.43 12.90 -7.31
C GLU A 152 -16.09 11.85 -6.26
N GLY A 153 -17.07 11.33 -5.54
CA GLY A 153 -16.80 10.34 -4.52
C GLY A 153 -18.02 9.80 -3.80
N LEU A 154 -17.72 8.99 -2.78
CA LEU A 154 -18.68 8.36 -1.89
C LEU A 154 -18.33 8.71 -0.45
N TYR A 155 -19.35 8.75 0.40
CA TYR A 155 -19.17 8.92 1.83
C TYR A 155 -20.10 8.00 2.62
N SER A 156 -19.83 7.85 3.90
CA SER A 156 -20.63 7.03 4.80
C SER A 156 -20.77 7.70 6.16
N GLY A 157 -22.01 8.03 6.51
CA GLY A 157 -22.42 8.44 7.86
C GLY A 157 -22.15 7.38 8.93
N LYS A 158 -22.11 6.10 8.55
CA LYS A 158 -21.92 4.99 9.51
C LYS A 158 -20.48 4.83 9.96
N THR A 159 -19.54 5.08 9.05
CA THR A 159 -18.10 4.91 9.31
C THR A 159 -17.36 6.24 9.42
N ASN A 160 -18.05 7.36 9.21
CA ASN A 160 -17.49 8.71 9.12
C ASN A 160 -16.28 8.77 8.17
N ARG A 161 -16.44 8.15 6.99
CA ARG A 161 -15.39 8.08 5.96
C ARG A 161 -15.85 8.68 4.65
N ILE A 162 -14.88 9.18 3.90
CA ILE A 162 -15.07 9.73 2.56
C ILE A 162 -13.96 9.21 1.64
N GLY A 163 -14.36 8.78 0.45
CA GLY A 163 -13.47 8.33 -0.61
C GLY A 163 -13.72 9.16 -1.86
N LEU A 164 -12.74 9.95 -2.26
CA LEU A 164 -12.81 10.89 -3.37
C LEU A 164 -11.91 10.46 -4.52
N THR A 165 -12.29 10.84 -5.72
CA THR A 165 -11.48 10.85 -6.93
C THR A 165 -11.43 12.29 -7.40
N LYS A 166 -10.24 12.87 -7.38
CA LYS A 166 -9.95 14.21 -7.88
C LYS A 166 -9.34 14.08 -9.27
N THR A 167 -9.97 14.69 -10.27
CA THR A 167 -9.51 14.62 -11.66
C THR A 167 -9.06 16.00 -12.11
N TYR A 168 -7.76 16.14 -12.41
CA TYR A 168 -7.23 17.41 -12.92
C TYR A 168 -7.63 17.65 -14.38
N GLN A 169 -7.96 18.89 -14.70
CA GLN A 169 -8.21 19.35 -16.06
C GLN A 169 -6.88 19.69 -16.72
N LYS A 170 -6.56 19.07 -17.86
CA LYS A 170 -5.33 19.37 -18.61
C LYS A 170 -5.25 20.86 -18.94
N GLU A 171 -4.03 21.36 -19.10
CA GLU A 171 -3.74 22.73 -19.52
C GLU A 171 -4.11 23.81 -18.49
N THR A 172 -4.32 23.41 -17.23
CA THR A 172 -4.51 24.34 -16.10
C THR A 172 -3.37 24.22 -15.10
N GLY A 173 -2.94 25.33 -14.51
CA GLY A 173 -1.86 25.32 -13.51
C GLY A 173 -0.48 24.93 -14.06
N ASP A 174 0.26 24.10 -13.31
CA ASP A 174 1.63 23.70 -13.65
C ASP A 174 1.64 22.52 -14.66
N PRO A 175 2.05 22.72 -15.92
CA PRO A 175 2.02 21.67 -16.94
C PRO A 175 3.00 20.53 -16.69
N THR A 176 3.99 20.71 -15.79
CA THR A 176 4.95 19.66 -15.44
C THR A 176 4.33 18.63 -14.49
N GLN A 177 3.37 19.06 -13.66
CA GLN A 177 2.68 18.25 -12.66
C GLN A 177 1.26 17.86 -13.11
N ASN A 178 0.53 18.77 -13.74
CA ASN A 178 -0.81 18.52 -14.24
C ASN A 178 -0.80 17.77 -15.57
N LEU A 179 -0.79 16.44 -15.46
CA LEU A 179 -0.91 15.53 -16.60
C LEU A 179 -2.37 15.18 -16.96
N GLY A 180 -3.35 15.86 -16.36
CA GLY A 180 -4.77 15.51 -16.45
C GLY A 180 -5.09 14.15 -15.86
N HIS A 181 -4.54 13.87 -14.68
CA HIS A 181 -4.58 12.57 -14.02
C HIS A 181 -5.53 12.58 -12.82
N ASP A 182 -5.85 11.37 -12.35
CA ASP A 182 -6.66 11.17 -11.16
C ASP A 182 -5.80 11.03 -9.91
N VAL A 183 -6.30 11.62 -8.82
CA VAL A 183 -5.79 11.44 -7.46
C VAL A 183 -6.91 10.81 -6.63
N THR A 184 -6.65 9.63 -6.08
CA THR A 184 -7.58 9.01 -5.12
C THR A 184 -7.30 9.57 -3.73
N ILE A 185 -8.33 9.93 -2.98
CA ILE A 185 -8.21 10.48 -1.63
C ILE A 185 -9.12 9.67 -0.70
N GLN A 186 -8.60 9.22 0.43
CA GLN A 186 -9.33 8.41 1.41
C GLN A 186 -9.15 9.01 2.79
N LEU A 187 -10.23 9.52 3.37
CA LEU A 187 -10.22 10.25 4.64
C LEU A 187 -11.21 9.65 5.64
N SER A 188 -10.88 9.79 6.91
CA SER A 188 -11.74 9.50 8.05
C SER A 188 -11.93 10.76 8.89
N TRP A 189 -13.09 10.90 9.51
CA TRP A 189 -13.38 12.02 10.39
C TRP A 189 -12.53 11.95 11.66
N ASN A 190 -11.85 13.05 11.98
CA ASN A 190 -11.16 13.24 13.24
C ASN A 190 -11.99 14.16 14.13
N THR A 191 -12.71 13.58 15.09
CA THR A 191 -13.57 14.29 16.04
C THR A 191 -12.81 15.31 16.89
N SER A 192 -11.54 15.05 17.24
CA SER A 192 -10.75 15.94 18.08
C SER A 192 -10.33 17.23 17.37
N GLN A 193 -10.15 17.16 16.05
CA GLN A 193 -9.69 18.29 15.22
C GLN A 193 -10.82 18.91 14.39
N ASN A 194 -11.99 18.28 14.36
CA ASN A 194 -13.14 18.71 13.57
C ASN A 194 -12.79 18.85 12.08
N LEU A 195 -12.11 17.84 11.52
CA LEU A 195 -11.70 17.77 10.13
C LEU A 195 -11.67 16.31 9.63
N PHE A 196 -11.68 16.12 8.32
CA PHE A 196 -11.34 14.85 7.69
C PHE A 196 -9.84 14.78 7.44
N GLU A 197 -9.21 13.68 7.86
CA GLU A 197 -7.80 13.40 7.60
C GLU A 197 -7.59 12.01 7.02
N GLY A 198 -6.51 11.85 6.27
CA GLY A 198 -6.15 10.56 5.70
C GLY A 198 -5.04 10.70 4.67
N LYS A 199 -5.19 10.03 3.53
CA LYS A 199 -4.16 10.01 2.49
C LYS A 199 -4.71 10.30 1.11
N TRP A 200 -3.88 10.96 0.31
CA TRP A 200 -4.02 11.01 -1.14
C TRP A 200 -3.10 9.96 -1.78
N PHE A 201 -3.45 9.51 -2.98
CA PHE A 201 -2.73 8.51 -3.77
C PHE A 201 -2.74 8.93 -5.23
N VAL A 202 -1.55 8.99 -5.84
CA VAL A 202 -1.41 9.29 -7.26
C VAL A 202 -0.51 8.27 -7.93
N ASN A 203 -0.87 7.88 -9.15
CA ASN A 203 -0.05 7.01 -9.97
C ASN A 203 -0.13 7.41 -11.44
N THR A 204 0.82 8.23 -11.88
CA THR A 204 0.99 8.67 -13.26
C THR A 204 2.18 7.96 -13.91
N SER A 205 2.44 8.23 -15.19
CA SER A 205 3.65 7.75 -15.88
C SER A 205 4.94 8.41 -15.37
N LYS A 206 4.87 9.63 -14.81
CA LYS A 206 6.03 10.40 -14.35
C LYS A 206 6.25 10.33 -12.84
N TYR A 207 5.18 10.16 -12.08
CA TYR A 207 5.18 10.26 -10.64
C TYR A 207 4.16 9.30 -10.01
N SER A 208 4.59 8.64 -8.94
CA SER A 208 3.76 7.80 -8.09
C SER A 208 4.07 8.10 -6.63
N GLY A 209 3.04 8.35 -5.84
CA GLY A 209 3.20 8.82 -4.47
C GLY A 209 1.90 8.78 -3.69
N ASN A 210 2.04 8.79 -2.37
CA ASN A 210 0.92 8.91 -1.44
C ASN A 210 1.42 9.60 -0.17
N ASP A 211 0.60 10.46 0.40
CA ASP A 211 0.91 11.12 1.66
C ASP A 211 -0.35 11.70 2.30
N LYS A 212 -0.18 12.47 3.38
CA LYS A 212 -1.26 13.06 4.17
C LYS A 212 -2.11 14.04 3.37
N PHE A 213 -3.41 14.00 3.64
CA PHE A 213 -4.40 14.94 3.13
C PHE A 213 -5.35 15.33 4.26
N GLU A 214 -5.75 16.59 4.31
CA GLU A 214 -6.73 17.11 5.25
C GLU A 214 -7.78 17.96 4.55
N LEU A 215 -9.01 17.89 5.06
CA LEU A 215 -10.17 18.61 4.55
C LEU A 215 -11.01 19.13 5.73
N LYS A 216 -11.20 20.44 5.80
CA LYS A 216 -11.88 21.14 6.90
C LYS A 216 -12.97 22.06 6.36
N LEU A 217 -14.17 21.99 6.91
CA LEU A 217 -15.28 22.85 6.49
C LEU A 217 -14.98 24.30 6.88
N GLU A 218 -15.09 25.21 5.92
CA GLU A 218 -15.01 26.64 6.19
C GLU A 218 -16.40 27.12 6.60
N ARG A 219 -16.59 27.41 7.89
CA ARG A 219 -17.83 28.01 8.38
C ARG A 219 -17.86 29.48 7.96
N THR A 220 -18.79 29.84 7.10
CA THR A 220 -19.10 31.24 6.82
C THR A 220 -19.59 31.91 8.10
N PHE A 221 -19.01 33.06 8.45
CA PHE A 221 -19.28 33.81 9.69
C PHE A 221 -20.74 34.28 9.88
N THR A 222 -21.62 34.04 8.91
CA THR A 222 -23.04 34.41 8.95
C THR A 222 -23.90 33.60 9.91
N ASP A 223 -23.38 32.51 10.50
CA ASP A 223 -24.16 31.65 11.42
C ASP A 223 -23.90 31.96 12.92
N MET A 224 -23.38 33.14 13.25
CA MET A 224 -23.11 33.58 14.63
C MET A 224 -23.89 34.85 15.03
N GLU A 225 -25.13 34.99 14.55
CA GLU A 225 -26.07 36.02 15.01
C GLU A 225 -27.24 35.41 15.79
#